data_AF-A0A9N9IWW1-F1
#
_entry.id   AF-A0A9N9IWW1-F1
#
_cell.length_a   1.000
_cell.length_b   1.000
_cell.length_c   1.000
_cell.angle_alpha   90.00
_cell.angle_beta   90.00
_cell.angle_gamma   90.00
#
_symmetry.space_group_name_H-M   'P 1'
#
loop_
_entity.id
_entity.type
_entity.pdbx_description
1 polymer ?
#
loop_
_entity_poly.entity_id
_entity_poly.type
_entity_poly.pdbx_seq_one_letter_code
_entity_poly.pdbx_strand_id
1 'polypeptide(L)' 'MSAPHIVDTVALYISTYSNLPPSNMSEAIILLAIKNIITGIPNRNNTYFC' A
#
# COMPACT_ATOMS: atom_id res chain seq x y z
N MET A 1 14.48 5.32 0.77
CA MET A 1 13.99 5.03 2.13
C MET A 1 12.48 4.73 2.18
N SER A 2 11.86 4.16 1.14
CA SER A 2 10.41 3.91 1.10
C SER A 2 9.98 2.57 1.73
N ALA A 3 10.80 1.53 1.60
CA ALA A 3 10.51 0.18 2.10
C ALA A 3 10.11 0.10 3.60
N PRO A 4 10.78 0.78 4.56
CA PRO A 4 10.40 0.69 5.97
C PRO A 4 8.97 1.22 6.24
N HIS A 5 8.55 2.29 5.56
CA HIS A 5 7.19 2.82 5.72
C HIS A 5 6.10 1.83 5.29
N ILE A 6 6.36 1.05 4.23
CA ILE A 6 5.44 -0.01 3.79
C ILE A 6 5.36 -1.13 4.84
N VAL A 7 6.49 -1.48 5.46
CA VAL A 7 6.54 -2.51 6.51
C VAL A 7 5.76 -2.06 7.75
N ASP A 8 5.88 -0.79 8.15
CA ASP A 8 5.13 -0.23 9.28
C ASP A 8 3.61 -0.22 8.99
N THR A 9 3.22 0.17 7.78
CA THR A 9 1.80 0.13 7.33
C THR A 9 1.26 -1.31 7.34
N VAL A 10 2.06 -2.28 6.89
CA VAL A 10 1.72 -3.70 6.96
C VAL A 10 1.54 -4.17 8.41
N ALA A 11 2.48 -3.82 9.29
CA ALA A 11 2.42 -4.19 10.70
C ALA A 11 1.19 -3.61 11.39
N LEU A 12 0.88 -2.34 11.13
CA LEU A 12 -0.32 -1.66 11.63
C LEU A 12 -1.60 -2.35 11.13
N TYR A 13 -1.65 -2.68 9.85
CA TYR A 13 -2.79 -3.35 9.24
C TYR A 13 -3.04 -4.74 9.86
N ILE A 14 -1.98 -5.55 10.03
CA ILE A 14 -2.07 -6.86 10.69
C ILE A 14 -2.56 -6.70 12.13
N SER A 15 -2.01 -5.73 12.88
CA SER A 15 -2.41 -5.46 14.26
C SER A 15 -3.87 -5.02 14.38
N THR A 16 -4.41 -4.34 13.37
CA THR A 16 -5.77 -3.78 13.41
C THR A 16 -6.82 -4.78 12.96
N TYR A 17 -6.55 -5.55 11.91
CA TYR A 17 -7.56 -6.39 11.27
C TYR A 17 -7.39 -7.89 11.53
N SER A 18 -6.24 -8.33 12.05
CA SER A 18 -5.85 -9.73 12.24
C SER A 18 -5.94 -10.61 10.97
N ASN A 19 -4.91 -11.46 10.79
CA ASN A 19 -4.96 -12.65 9.94
C ASN A 19 -5.40 -12.47 8.47
N LEU A 20 -4.92 -11.41 7.79
CA LEU A 20 -5.01 -11.39 6.33
C LEU A 20 -3.96 -12.35 5.74
N PRO A 21 -4.33 -13.27 4.83
CA PRO A 21 -3.36 -14.10 4.14
C PRO A 21 -2.29 -13.22 3.45
N PRO A 22 -1.00 -13.58 3.52
CA PRO A 22 0.06 -12.81 2.86
C PRO A 22 -0.20 -12.57 1.36
N SER A 23 -0.92 -13.50 0.71
CA SER A 23 -1.35 -13.40 -0.69
C SER A 23 -2.25 -12.19 -0.99
N ASN A 24 -2.98 -11.68 0.01
CA ASN A 24 -3.98 -10.62 -0.16
C ASN A 24 -3.49 -9.26 0.36
N MET A 25 -2.32 -9.22 1.01
CA MET A 25 -1.79 -8.02 1.65
C MET A 25 -1.41 -6.93 0.65
N SER A 26 -0.89 -7.31 -0.52
CA SER A 26 -0.58 -6.36 -1.60
C SER A 26 -1.84 -5.61 -2.06
N GLU A 27 -2.93 -6.34 -2.29
CA GLU A 27 -4.21 -5.76 -2.71
C GLU A 27 -4.81 -4.87 -1.61
N ALA A 28 -4.71 -5.28 -0.34
CA ALA A 28 -5.18 -4.48 0.79
C ALA A 28 -4.43 -3.14 0.91
N ILE A 29 -3.11 -3.15 0.75
CA ILE A 29 -2.30 -1.92 0.76
C ILE A 29 -2.67 -1.02 -0.43
N ILE A 30 -2.84 -1.61 -1.62
CA ILE A 30 -3.25 -0.88 -2.83
C ILE A 30 -4.64 -0.25 -2.68
N LEU A 31 -5.57 -0.90 -1.97
CA LEU A 31 -6.90 -0.37 -1.68
C LEU A 31 -6.86 0.82 -0.71
N LEU A 32 -5.92 0.83 0.23
CA LEU A 32 -5.75 1.91 1.21
C LEU A 32 -4.86 3.06 0.71
N ALA A 33 -4.10 2.82 -0.36
CA ALA A 33 -3.19 3.80 -0.93
C ALA A 33 -3.91 4.95 -1.65
N ILE A 34 -3.30 6.14 -1.61
CA ILE A 34 -3.80 7.33 -2.30
C ILE A 34 -3.43 7.22 -3.79
N LYS A 35 -4.44 7.27 -4.67
CA LYS A 35 -4.23 7.15 -6.13
C LYS A 35 -3.91 8.49 -6.79
N ASN A 36 -3.13 8.45 -7.87
CA ASN A 36 -2.94 9.55 -8.84
C ASN A 36 -2.27 10.84 -8.34
N ILE A 37 -1.73 10.87 -7.12
CA ILE A 37 -1.06 12.06 -6.57
C ILE A 37 0.40 12.21 -7.02
N ILE A 38 1.02 11.12 -7.49
CA ILE A 38 2.42 11.14 -7.93
C ILE A 38 2.50 11.75 -9.33
N THR A 39 3.28 12.83 -9.46
CA THR A 39 3.54 13.51 -10.73
C THR A 39 4.78 12.95 -11.43
N GLY A 40 4.81 12.94 -12.76
CA GLY A 40 5.98 12.49 -13.54
C GLY A 40 5.97 11.01 -13.93
N ILE A 41 4.94 10.25 -13.56
CA ILE A 41 4.76 8.86 -14.00
C ILE A 41 3.88 8.83 -15.28
N PRO A 42 4.38 8.29 -16.41
CA PRO A 42 3.57 8.07 -17.59
C PRO A 42 2.52 6.99 -17.31
N ASN A 43 1.25 7.25 -17.66
CA ASN A 43 0.08 6.44 -17.30
C ASN A 43 -0.21 6.39 -15.79
N ARG A 44 -0.84 7.46 -15.27
CA ARG A 44 -1.14 7.62 -13.84
C ARG A 44 -2.13 6.61 -13.28
N ASN A 45 -2.93 5.93 -14.11
CA ASN A 45 -4.08 5.14 -13.64
C ASN A 45 -3.72 4.01 -12.65
N ASN A 46 -2.46 3.55 -12.64
CA ASN A 46 -1.93 2.55 -11.70
C ASN A 46 -0.88 3.12 -10.75
N THR A 47 -0.97 4.41 -10.40
CA THR A 47 -0.07 5.04 -9.42
C THR A 47 -0.71 5.10 -8.04
N TYR A 48 0.02 4.57 -7.05
CA TYR A 48 -0.43 4.43 -5.67
C TYR A 48 0.65 5.00 -4.75
N PHE A 49 0.22 5.83 -3.81
CA PHE A 49 1.06 6.37 -2.74
C PHE A 49 0.59 5.80 -1.41
N CYS A 50 1.50 5.09 -0.73
CA CYS A 50 1.25 4.42 0.53
C CYS A 50 1.95 5.14 1.67
#